data_AF-A0A0Q7DGD3-F1
#
_entry.id   AF-A0A0Q7DGD3-F1
#
_cell.length_a   1.000
_cell.length_b   1.000
_cell.length_c   1.000
_cell.angle_alpha   90.00
_cell.angle_beta   90.00
_cell.angle_gamma   90.00
#
_symmetry.space_group_name_H-M   'P 1'
#
loop_
_entity.id
_entity.type
_entity.pdbx_description
1 polymer ?
#
loop_
_entity_poly.entity_id
_entity_poly.type
_entity_poly.pdbx_seq_one_letter_code
_entity_poly.pdbx_strand_id
1 'polypeptide(L)'
;MRNALLAAAGVALLAGCSPGAEQAAAEQAKAPVAEPAVPVDPTFTGLTRPKGDAQFGYYLPANEVKIGDYRLDNLHVAGQMGFNDWETGQRTKTYAPVMLEFVDITSPARKNALGNVVYSVKLKVLPTAYAVTDDRIRLVGSHPKLGEVRLDAKIDPAALKKSKGSKGKDGVTVASGALQVGDTPFKDVAFTWRGGDWG
;
A
#
# COMPACT_ATOMS: atom_id res chain seq x y z
N MET A 1 43.48 -60.96 31.97
CA MET A 1 43.39 -61.78 30.75
C MET A 1 43.95 -60.96 29.59
N ARG A 2 44.90 -61.56 28.86
CA ARG A 2 45.69 -60.99 27.76
C ARG A 2 44.83 -60.85 26.51
N ASN A 3 45.14 -59.87 25.65
CA ASN A 3 45.04 -59.87 24.17
C ASN A 3 45.63 -58.51 23.71
N ALA A 4 46.91 -58.39 23.35
CA ALA A 4 47.53 -58.67 22.03
C ALA A 4 46.84 -57.87 20.89
N LEU A 5 47.36 -56.69 20.54
CA LEU A 5 48.25 -56.41 19.39
C LEU A 5 47.63 -56.72 18.02
N LEU A 6 47.45 -55.68 17.18
CA LEU A 6 48.12 -55.54 15.88
C LEU A 6 47.68 -54.26 15.17
N ALA A 7 48.67 -53.44 14.80
CA ALA A 7 48.57 -52.32 13.89
C ALA A 7 48.65 -52.82 12.43
N ALA A 8 47.97 -52.14 11.50
CA ALA A 8 48.38 -52.11 10.10
C ALA A 8 47.94 -50.78 9.48
N ALA A 9 48.94 -49.98 9.11
CA ALA A 9 48.82 -48.76 8.33
C ALA A 9 48.49 -49.09 6.86
N GLY A 10 47.67 -48.26 6.24
CA GLY A 10 47.42 -48.28 4.79
C GLY A 10 47.15 -46.86 4.32
N VAL A 11 48.21 -46.15 3.93
CA VAL A 11 48.14 -44.85 3.25
C VAL A 11 47.94 -45.13 1.77
N ALA A 12 46.81 -44.68 1.22
CA ALA A 12 46.60 -44.61 -0.22
C ALA A 12 46.67 -43.13 -0.64
N LEU A 13 47.82 -42.73 -1.18
CA LEU A 13 48.02 -41.48 -1.91
C LEU A 13 47.48 -41.67 -3.33
N LEU A 14 46.36 -41.04 -3.66
CA LEU A 14 45.97 -40.80 -5.05
C LEU A 14 46.34 -39.36 -5.41
N ALA A 15 47.44 -39.24 -6.15
CA ALA A 15 47.81 -38.02 -6.86
C ALA A 15 46.89 -37.86 -8.09
N GLY A 16 46.09 -36.79 -8.09
CA GLY A 16 45.38 -36.29 -9.26
C GLY A 16 45.59 -34.79 -9.37
N CYS A 17 46.18 -34.35 -10.48
CA CYS A 17 46.54 -32.98 -10.82
C CYS A 17 45.36 -31.99 -10.81
N SER A 18 45.60 -30.78 -10.29
CA SER A 18 44.75 -29.57 -10.39
C SER A 18 44.68 -29.02 -11.83
N PRO A 19 43.69 -28.16 -12.20
CA PRO A 19 43.65 -26.77 -11.75
C PRO A 19 42.24 -26.16 -11.52
N GLY A 20 42.18 -25.17 -10.62
CA GLY A 20 41.27 -24.02 -10.67
C GLY A 20 39.76 -24.28 -10.76
N ALA A 21 39.08 -24.36 -9.62
CA ALA A 21 37.69 -23.93 -9.54
C ALA A 21 37.68 -22.53 -8.92
N GLU A 22 37.88 -21.55 -9.81
CA GLU A 22 37.40 -20.19 -9.63
C GLU A 22 35.97 -20.27 -9.10
N GLN A 23 35.72 -19.73 -7.91
CA GLN A 23 34.37 -19.51 -7.41
C GLN A 23 33.70 -18.57 -8.41
N ALA A 24 33.00 -19.16 -9.38
CA ALA A 24 31.98 -18.46 -10.13
C ALA A 24 31.02 -17.91 -9.07
N ALA A 25 31.10 -16.59 -8.86
CA ALA A 25 30.06 -15.83 -8.20
C ALA A 25 28.78 -16.22 -8.94
N ALA A 26 27.94 -17.02 -8.28
CA ALA A 26 26.59 -17.25 -8.74
C ALA A 26 25.93 -15.88 -8.75
N GLU A 27 25.89 -15.26 -9.92
CA GLU A 27 25.05 -14.11 -10.19
C GLU A 27 23.62 -14.58 -9.91
N GLN A 28 23.15 -14.28 -8.70
CA GLN A 28 21.78 -14.54 -8.29
C GLN A 28 20.91 -13.80 -9.30
N ALA A 29 20.32 -14.56 -10.23
CA ALA A 29 19.33 -14.07 -11.14
C ALA A 29 18.27 -13.34 -10.30
N LYS A 30 18.19 -12.02 -10.44
CA LYS A 30 17.17 -11.21 -9.78
C LYS A 30 15.82 -11.83 -10.15
N ALA A 31 15.06 -12.25 -9.15
CA ALA A 31 13.71 -12.73 -9.36
C ALA A 31 12.95 -11.69 -10.20
N PRO A 32 12.13 -12.11 -11.18
CA PRO A 32 11.39 -11.18 -12.01
C PRO A 32 10.55 -10.26 -11.12
N VAL A 33 10.81 -8.96 -11.22
CA VAL A 33 10.04 -7.93 -10.53
C VAL A 33 8.62 -7.98 -11.08
N ALA A 34 7.62 -8.07 -10.20
CA ALA A 34 6.23 -8.08 -10.61
C ALA A 34 5.89 -6.79 -11.39
N GLU A 35 5.13 -6.93 -12.46
CA GLU A 35 4.69 -5.78 -13.25
C GLU A 35 3.88 -4.80 -12.37
N PRO A 36 4.16 -3.49 -12.42
CA PRO A 36 3.47 -2.52 -11.59
C PRO A 36 1.97 -2.48 -11.91
N ALA A 37 1.13 -2.46 -10.86
CA ALA A 37 -0.33 -2.36 -11.04
C ALA A 37 -0.76 -0.99 -11.55
N VAL A 38 -0.03 0.06 -11.16
CA VAL A 38 -0.17 1.42 -11.69
C VAL A 38 1.19 1.83 -12.23
N PRO A 39 1.36 2.07 -13.54
CA PRO A 39 2.65 2.46 -14.10
C PRO A 39 3.08 3.84 -13.59
N VAL A 40 4.39 4.12 -13.62
CA VAL A 40 4.89 5.49 -13.43
C VAL A 40 4.42 6.33 -14.61
N ASP A 41 3.78 7.45 -14.30
CA ASP A 41 3.37 8.46 -15.28
C ASP A 41 4.09 9.76 -14.95
N PRO A 42 5.22 10.09 -15.62
CA PRO A 42 5.97 11.31 -15.34
C PRO A 42 5.21 12.58 -15.73
N THR A 43 4.14 12.45 -16.52
CA THR A 43 3.29 13.59 -16.93
C THR A 43 2.19 13.88 -15.92
N PHE A 44 1.92 12.95 -15.01
CA PHE A 44 0.96 13.15 -13.92
C PHE A 44 1.57 13.99 -12.81
N THR A 45 1.62 15.29 -13.08
CA THR A 45 2.09 16.32 -12.15
C THR A 45 0.94 17.27 -11.83
N GLY A 46 0.81 17.68 -10.57
CA GLY A 46 -0.16 18.69 -10.16
C GLY A 46 -1.30 18.18 -9.29
N LEU A 47 -2.27 19.08 -9.05
CA LEU A 47 -3.29 18.94 -8.02
C LEU A 47 -4.63 19.36 -8.63
N THR A 48 -5.50 18.39 -8.89
CA THR A 48 -6.85 18.63 -9.44
C THR A 48 -7.89 18.26 -8.39
N ARG A 49 -8.55 19.27 -7.82
CA ARG A 49 -9.63 19.11 -6.83
C ARG A 49 -11.00 18.91 -7.50
N PRO A 50 -11.97 18.29 -6.80
CA PRO A 50 -13.34 18.20 -7.31
C PRO A 50 -14.04 19.55 -7.28
N LYS A 51 -15.02 19.76 -8.17
CA LYS A 51 -15.81 21.01 -8.26
C LYS A 51 -16.74 21.25 -7.05
N GLY A 52 -17.01 20.22 -6.25
CA GLY A 52 -17.88 20.27 -5.08
C GLY A 52 -17.60 19.10 -4.13
N ASP A 53 -18.53 18.79 -3.25
CA ASP A 53 -18.35 17.75 -2.21
C ASP A 53 -18.88 16.38 -2.61
N ALA A 54 -19.12 16.16 -3.90
CA ALA A 54 -19.66 14.90 -4.40
C ALA A 54 -18.74 13.70 -4.10
N GLN A 55 -17.43 13.90 -4.00
CA GLN A 55 -16.42 12.88 -3.70
C GLN A 55 -15.95 12.89 -2.24
N PHE A 56 -16.44 13.82 -1.41
CA PHE A 56 -16.08 13.88 0.00
C PHE A 56 -16.42 12.57 0.72
N GLY A 57 -15.48 12.07 1.53
CA GLY A 57 -15.67 10.99 2.48
C GLY A 57 -14.44 10.09 2.64
N TYR A 58 -14.67 8.96 3.30
CA TYR A 58 -13.70 7.88 3.46
C TYR A 58 -14.08 6.73 2.55
N TYR A 59 -13.13 6.30 1.73
CA TYR A 59 -13.22 5.16 0.85
C TYR A 59 -12.52 4.00 1.54
N LEU A 60 -13.30 3.02 2.01
CA LEU A 60 -12.80 1.89 2.78
C LEU A 60 -12.56 0.70 1.85
N PRO A 61 -11.38 0.05 1.92
CA PRO A 61 -11.09 -1.08 1.05
C PRO A 61 -12.07 -2.23 1.29
N ALA A 62 -12.70 -2.71 0.22
CA ALA A 62 -13.66 -3.82 0.24
C ALA A 62 -12.93 -5.19 0.30
N ASN A 63 -11.68 -5.22 -0.16
CA ASN A 63 -10.77 -6.35 -0.10
C ASN A 63 -9.49 -5.94 0.64
N GLU A 64 -8.83 -6.89 1.30
CA GLU A 64 -7.61 -6.58 2.03
C GLU A 64 -6.49 -6.12 1.09
N VAL A 65 -5.83 -5.01 1.47
CA VAL A 65 -4.60 -4.52 0.88
C VAL A 65 -3.58 -4.47 2.01
N LYS A 66 -2.55 -5.33 1.95
CA LYS A 66 -1.59 -5.51 3.04
C LYS A 66 -0.16 -5.69 2.50
N ILE A 67 0.79 -4.99 3.10
CA ILE A 67 2.23 -5.07 2.81
C ILE A 67 2.96 -5.25 4.13
N GLY A 68 3.52 -6.44 4.36
CA GLY A 68 4.10 -6.79 5.66
C GLY A 68 3.06 -6.65 6.79
N ASP A 69 3.36 -5.77 7.75
CA ASP A 69 2.50 -5.44 8.89
C ASP A 69 1.54 -4.26 8.64
N TYR A 70 1.63 -3.63 7.47
CA TYR A 70 0.81 -2.47 7.14
C TYR A 70 -0.39 -2.86 6.31
N ARG A 71 -1.59 -2.52 6.78
CA ARG A 71 -2.85 -2.73 6.06
C ARG A 71 -3.45 -1.39 5.66
N LEU A 72 -3.95 -1.26 4.44
CA LEU A 72 -4.70 -0.08 4.03
C LEU A 72 -5.95 0.03 4.89
N ASP A 73 -6.13 1.19 5.52
CA ASP A 73 -7.29 1.50 6.35
C ASP A 73 -8.34 2.26 5.54
N ASN A 74 -7.92 3.34 4.87
CA ASN A 74 -8.82 4.14 4.03
C ASN A 74 -8.07 4.99 3.00
N LEU A 75 -8.79 5.39 1.97
CA LEU A 75 -8.53 6.58 1.17
C LEU A 75 -9.42 7.72 1.69
N HIS A 76 -8.81 8.83 2.08
CA HIS A 76 -9.50 10.05 2.47
C HIS A 76 -9.64 11.00 1.28
N VAL A 77 -10.84 11.56 1.08
CA VAL A 77 -11.10 12.71 0.22
C VAL A 77 -11.82 13.77 1.05
N ALA A 78 -11.20 14.93 1.19
CA ALA A 78 -11.72 16.06 1.95
C ALA A 78 -12.88 16.78 1.24
N GLY A 79 -13.60 17.61 2.00
CA GLY A 79 -14.55 18.55 1.43
C GLY A 79 -13.85 19.81 0.92
N GLN A 80 -14.59 20.72 0.30
CA GLN A 80 -14.04 21.94 -0.30
C GLN A 80 -13.18 22.77 0.66
N MET A 81 -13.53 22.82 1.95
CA MET A 81 -12.73 23.51 2.96
C MET A 81 -11.34 22.89 3.15
N GLY A 82 -11.24 21.57 3.27
CA GLY A 82 -9.94 20.90 3.45
C GLY A 82 -9.02 21.05 2.23
N PHE A 83 -9.58 21.08 1.03
CA PHE A 83 -8.83 21.45 -0.17
C PHE A 83 -8.37 22.91 -0.12
N ASN A 84 -9.27 23.85 0.22
CA ASN A 84 -8.94 25.28 0.33
C ASN A 84 -7.79 25.53 1.32
N ASP A 85 -7.88 24.95 2.51
CA ASP A 85 -6.88 25.13 3.57
C ASP A 85 -5.51 24.62 3.11
N TRP A 86 -5.47 23.44 2.50
CA TRP A 86 -4.22 22.83 2.04
C TRP A 86 -3.58 23.58 0.85
N GLU A 87 -4.40 24.05 -0.08
CA GLU A 87 -3.97 24.83 -1.25
C GLU A 87 -3.51 26.24 -0.88
N THR A 88 -4.09 26.85 0.16
CA THR A 88 -3.68 28.16 0.71
C THR A 88 -2.48 28.09 1.64
N GLY A 89 -1.85 26.91 1.77
CA GLY A 89 -0.59 26.74 2.48
C GLY A 89 -0.70 26.25 3.91
N GLN A 90 -1.91 25.91 4.40
CA GLN A 90 -2.10 25.25 5.71
C GLN A 90 -1.75 23.76 5.63
N ARG A 91 -0.55 23.46 5.15
CA ARG A 91 -0.03 22.11 4.98
C ARG A 91 0.50 21.60 6.31
N THR A 92 0.13 20.38 6.68
CA THR A 92 0.70 19.69 7.83
C THR A 92 1.45 18.44 7.39
N LYS A 93 2.26 17.88 8.30
CA LYS A 93 2.98 16.62 8.04
C LYS A 93 2.07 15.39 8.05
N THR A 94 0.82 15.54 8.48
CA THR A 94 -0.08 14.41 8.76
C THR A 94 -1.45 14.58 8.11
N TYR A 95 -1.59 15.52 7.18
CA TYR A 95 -2.85 15.77 6.49
C TYR A 95 -2.63 16.30 5.08
N ALA A 96 -3.44 15.78 4.17
CA ALA A 96 -3.69 16.30 2.83
C ALA A 96 -5.15 16.02 2.45
N PRO A 97 -5.75 16.80 1.54
CA PRO A 97 -7.14 16.65 1.17
C PRO A 97 -7.42 15.36 0.39
N VAL A 98 -6.38 14.73 -0.16
CA VAL A 98 -6.44 13.38 -0.72
C VAL A 98 -5.27 12.61 -0.14
N MET A 99 -5.50 11.55 0.62
CA MET A 99 -4.42 10.76 1.22
C MET A 99 -4.85 9.31 1.46
N LEU A 100 -3.88 8.39 1.40
CA LEU A 100 -4.08 7.01 1.85
C LEU A 100 -3.55 6.87 3.27
N GLU A 101 -4.30 6.17 4.12
CA GLU A 101 -3.87 5.83 5.47
C GLU A 101 -3.72 4.32 5.59
N PHE A 102 -2.54 3.89 6.04
CA PHE A 102 -2.27 2.50 6.42
C PHE A 102 -2.14 2.40 7.92
N VAL A 103 -2.52 1.26 8.49
CA VAL A 103 -2.34 0.93 9.91
C VAL A 103 -1.31 -0.17 10.07
N ASP A 104 -0.46 -0.05 11.08
CA ASP A 104 0.38 -1.16 11.54
C ASP A 104 -0.47 -2.09 12.42
N ILE A 105 -0.77 -3.29 11.90
CA ILE A 105 -1.64 -4.24 12.58
C ILE A 105 -0.96 -4.95 13.77
N THR A 106 0.35 -4.73 13.96
CA THR A 106 1.11 -5.24 15.11
C THR A 106 1.20 -4.22 16.24
N SER A 107 0.85 -2.96 15.96
CA SER A 107 0.85 -1.90 16.96
C SER A 107 -0.28 -2.10 17.99
N PRO A 108 -0.16 -1.52 19.20
CA PRO A 108 -1.23 -1.55 20.18
C PRO A 108 -2.57 -1.14 19.58
N ALA A 109 -3.62 -1.91 19.85
CA ALA A 109 -4.96 -1.70 19.35
C ALA A 109 -5.96 -1.51 20.48
N ARG A 110 -7.00 -0.69 20.23
CA ARG A 110 -8.13 -0.47 21.15
C ARG A 110 -9.45 -0.62 20.41
N LYS A 111 -10.52 -0.92 21.14
CA LYS A 111 -11.88 -0.77 20.59
C LYS A 111 -12.34 0.68 20.75
N ASN A 112 -12.91 1.26 19.71
CA ASN A 112 -13.59 2.56 19.79
C ASN A 112 -15.04 2.39 20.32
N ALA A 113 -15.78 3.49 20.44
CA ALA A 113 -17.16 3.48 20.95
C ALA A 113 -18.14 2.65 20.09
N LEU A 114 -17.78 2.41 18.81
CA LEU A 114 -18.55 1.61 17.87
C LEU A 114 -18.11 0.13 17.86
N GLY A 115 -17.15 -0.25 18.71
CA GLY A 115 -16.61 -1.61 18.80
C GLY A 115 -15.55 -1.94 17.74
N ASN A 116 -15.17 -0.99 16.89
CA ASN A 116 -14.15 -1.18 15.85
C ASN A 116 -12.76 -1.24 16.48
N VAL A 117 -11.90 -2.12 15.96
CA VAL A 117 -10.49 -2.18 16.34
C VAL A 117 -9.73 -1.04 15.65
N VAL A 118 -9.08 -0.20 16.45
CA VAL A 118 -8.27 0.93 15.99
C VAL A 118 -6.83 0.72 16.45
N TYR A 119 -5.91 0.68 15.50
CA TYR A 119 -4.47 0.56 15.73
C TYR A 119 -3.85 1.94 16.01
N SER A 120 -2.85 1.96 16.88
CA SER A 120 -2.21 3.20 17.36
C SER A 120 -1.23 3.81 16.36
N VAL A 121 -0.58 2.99 15.52
CA VAL A 121 0.36 3.47 14.51
C VAL A 121 -0.30 3.53 13.14
N LYS A 122 -0.32 4.74 12.58
CA LYS A 122 -0.88 5.07 11.26
C LYS A 122 0.19 5.67 10.38
N LEU A 123 0.31 5.18 9.15
CA LEU A 123 1.17 5.73 8.11
C LEU A 123 0.30 6.49 7.12
N LYS A 124 0.58 7.78 6.95
CA LYS A 124 -0.17 8.64 6.02
C LYS A 124 0.67 8.91 4.79
N VAL A 125 0.16 8.48 3.65
CA VAL A 125 0.74 8.76 2.35
C VAL A 125 0.17 10.09 1.87
N LEU A 126 0.95 11.15 2.02
CA LEU A 126 0.59 12.45 1.50
C LEU A 126 0.93 12.54 0.00
N PRO A 127 0.08 13.19 -0.81
CA PRO A 127 0.24 13.23 -2.24
C PRO A 127 1.31 14.24 -2.64
N THR A 128 2.12 13.87 -3.63
CA THR A 128 2.89 14.80 -4.45
C THR A 128 2.07 15.24 -5.68
N ALA A 129 1.14 14.39 -6.14
CA ALA A 129 0.15 14.70 -7.15
C ALA A 129 -1.18 13.99 -6.84
N TYR A 130 -2.30 14.64 -7.15
CA TYR A 130 -3.62 14.01 -7.13
C TYR A 130 -4.55 14.58 -8.20
N ALA A 131 -5.52 13.79 -8.60
CA ALA A 131 -6.66 14.25 -9.37
C ALA A 131 -7.92 13.57 -8.88
N VAL A 132 -8.93 14.37 -8.53
CA VAL A 132 -10.26 13.88 -8.14
C VAL A 132 -11.27 14.51 -9.09
N THR A 133 -11.89 13.68 -9.92
CA THR A 133 -12.96 14.05 -10.86
C THR A 133 -14.27 13.38 -10.45
N ASP A 134 -15.30 13.55 -11.27
CA ASP A 134 -16.60 12.90 -11.03
C ASP A 134 -16.54 11.39 -11.14
N ASP A 135 -15.59 10.86 -11.90
CA ASP A 135 -15.49 9.47 -12.30
C ASP A 135 -14.13 8.81 -11.98
N ARG A 136 -13.18 9.53 -11.36
CA ARG A 136 -11.84 9.01 -11.13
C ARG A 136 -11.12 9.65 -9.94
N ILE A 137 -10.29 8.86 -9.28
CA ILE A 137 -9.32 9.30 -8.28
C ILE A 137 -7.95 8.77 -8.70
N ARG A 138 -6.99 9.69 -8.89
CA ARG A 138 -5.57 9.36 -9.05
C ARG A 138 -4.79 10.01 -7.93
N LEU A 139 -3.79 9.30 -7.41
CA LEU A 139 -2.88 9.81 -6.40
C LEU A 139 -1.48 9.23 -6.63
N VAL A 140 -0.47 10.09 -6.50
CA VAL A 140 0.93 9.69 -6.33
C VAL A 140 1.42 10.33 -5.04
N GLY A 141 2.08 9.53 -4.20
CA GLY A 141 2.67 9.97 -2.95
C GLY A 141 3.77 9.03 -2.51
N SER A 142 4.34 9.26 -1.33
CA SER A 142 5.33 8.36 -0.77
C SER A 142 5.29 8.34 0.74
N HIS A 143 5.81 7.26 1.32
CA HIS A 143 6.06 7.17 2.75
C HIS A 143 7.35 6.37 2.99
N PRO A 144 8.23 6.77 3.93
CA PRO A 144 9.54 6.12 4.13
C PRO A 144 9.49 4.61 4.35
N LYS A 145 8.41 4.10 4.96
CA LYS A 145 8.21 2.67 5.21
C LYS A 145 7.49 1.90 4.09
N LEU A 146 6.81 2.60 3.17
CA LEU A 146 6.00 1.99 2.11
C LEU A 146 6.62 2.18 0.71
N GLY A 147 7.56 3.11 0.56
CA GLY A 147 8.06 3.56 -0.73
C GLY A 147 7.09 4.52 -1.42
N GLU A 148 7.19 4.57 -2.76
CA GLU A 148 6.23 5.30 -3.59
C GLU A 148 4.88 4.57 -3.62
N VAL A 149 3.79 5.33 -3.61
CA VAL A 149 2.43 4.81 -3.66
C VAL A 149 1.69 5.49 -4.79
N ARG A 150 1.09 4.69 -5.67
CA ARG A 150 0.35 5.17 -6.85
C ARG A 150 -1.03 4.52 -6.89
N LEU A 151 -2.09 5.32 -6.88
CA LEU A 151 -3.47 4.87 -6.99
C LEU A 151 -4.06 5.38 -8.31
N ASP A 152 -4.82 4.51 -8.97
CA ASP A 152 -5.68 4.86 -10.08
C ASP A 152 -7.01 4.10 -9.97
N ALA A 153 -8.05 4.79 -9.54
CA ALA A 153 -9.36 4.21 -9.28
C ALA A 153 -10.47 4.97 -10.03
N LYS A 154 -11.36 4.22 -10.69
CA LYS A 154 -12.58 4.74 -11.28
C LYS A 154 -13.67 4.80 -10.22
N ILE A 155 -14.42 5.90 -10.18
CA ILE A 155 -15.62 6.07 -9.35
C ILE A 155 -16.84 5.64 -10.19
N ASP A 156 -17.78 4.94 -9.57
CA ASP A 156 -19.15 4.80 -10.05
C ASP A 156 -20.02 5.89 -9.37
N PRO A 157 -20.41 6.95 -10.10
CA PRO A 157 -21.17 8.06 -9.51
C PRO A 157 -22.56 7.64 -9.01
N ALA A 158 -23.19 6.64 -9.66
CA ALA A 158 -24.49 6.14 -9.27
C ALA A 158 -24.40 5.31 -7.99
N ALA A 159 -23.39 4.45 -7.89
CA ALA A 159 -23.09 3.70 -6.67
C ALA A 159 -22.71 4.63 -5.52
N LEU A 160 -21.89 5.66 -5.77
CA LEU A 160 -21.54 6.64 -4.76
C LEU A 160 -22.77 7.42 -4.26
N LYS A 161 -23.63 7.89 -5.16
CA LYS A 161 -24.90 8.55 -4.81
C LYS A 161 -25.79 7.64 -3.97
N LYS A 162 -25.92 6.36 -4.35
CA LYS A 162 -26.68 5.36 -3.60
C LYS A 162 -26.11 5.15 -2.19
N SER A 163 -24.79 4.97 -2.10
CA SER A 163 -24.09 4.78 -0.82
C SER A 163 -24.21 5.99 0.10
N LYS A 164 -24.17 7.21 -0.46
CA LYS A 164 -24.48 8.43 0.30
C LYS A 164 -25.91 8.44 0.85
N GLY A 165 -26.89 8.00 0.05
CA GLY A 165 -28.29 7.85 0.48
C GLY A 165 -28.48 6.87 1.65
N SER A 166 -27.63 5.84 1.74
CA SER A 166 -27.63 4.84 2.82
C SER A 166 -26.65 5.16 3.96
N LYS A 167 -26.01 6.33 3.94
CA LYS A 167 -24.92 6.72 4.87
C LYS A 167 -23.76 5.71 4.89
N GLY A 168 -23.51 5.06 3.75
CA GLY A 168 -22.48 4.03 3.55
C GLY A 168 -22.90 2.61 3.97
N LYS A 169 -24.02 2.42 4.65
CA LYS A 169 -24.34 1.14 5.30
C LYS A 169 -24.70 0.00 4.35
N ASP A 170 -24.73 0.24 3.03
CA ASP A 170 -25.09 -0.75 2.01
C ASP A 170 -23.95 -1.66 1.57
N GLY A 171 -22.70 -1.34 1.89
CA GLY A 171 -21.53 -2.12 1.47
C GLY A 171 -21.29 -2.12 -0.03
N VAL A 172 -21.90 -1.19 -0.77
CA VAL A 172 -21.75 -1.09 -2.22
C VAL A 172 -20.34 -0.60 -2.55
N THR A 173 -19.69 -1.27 -3.51
CA THR A 173 -18.45 -0.78 -4.12
C THR A 173 -18.75 0.50 -4.91
N VAL A 174 -18.11 1.60 -4.54
CA VAL A 174 -18.27 2.91 -5.18
C VAL A 174 -17.09 3.30 -6.07
N ALA A 175 -15.94 2.65 -5.88
CA ALA A 175 -14.76 2.88 -6.69
C ALA A 175 -13.93 1.60 -6.78
N SER A 176 -13.26 1.42 -7.92
CA SER A 176 -12.35 0.29 -8.13
C SER A 176 -11.22 0.65 -9.10
N GLY A 177 -10.10 -0.06 -9.00
CA GLY A 177 -8.97 0.11 -9.89
C GLY A 177 -7.72 -0.55 -9.34
N ALA A 178 -6.58 0.10 -9.52
CA ALA A 178 -5.28 -0.44 -9.18
C ALA A 178 -4.54 0.43 -8.17
N LEU A 179 -3.70 -0.20 -7.36
CA LEU A 179 -2.84 0.44 -6.36
C LEU A 179 -1.44 -0.19 -6.41
N GLN A 180 -0.42 0.63 -6.54
CA GLN A 180 0.97 0.25 -6.33
C GLN A 180 1.42 0.75 -4.95
N VAL A 181 2.06 -0.11 -4.15
CA VAL A 181 2.71 0.27 -2.88
C VAL A 181 4.14 -0.26 -2.87
N GLY A 182 5.11 0.64 -3.01
CA GLY A 182 6.51 0.27 -3.22
C GLY A 182 6.62 -0.63 -4.45
N ASP A 183 7.17 -1.83 -4.26
CA ASP A 183 7.28 -2.86 -5.30
C ASP A 183 6.08 -3.83 -5.34
N THR A 184 5.07 -3.63 -4.49
CA THR A 184 3.89 -4.52 -4.39
C THR A 184 2.72 -4.01 -5.25
N PRO A 185 2.30 -4.76 -6.30
CA PRO A 185 1.15 -4.41 -7.12
C PRO A 185 -0.17 -4.98 -6.55
N PHE A 186 -1.24 -4.18 -6.55
CA PHE A 186 -2.62 -4.59 -6.31
C PHE A 186 -3.47 -4.19 -7.52
N LYS A 187 -3.84 -5.16 -8.37
CA LYS A 187 -4.52 -4.88 -9.65
C LYS A 187 -6.02 -4.60 -9.50
N ASP A 188 -6.63 -5.13 -8.43
CA ASP A 188 -8.08 -5.12 -8.21
C ASP A 188 -8.41 -4.61 -6.79
N VAL A 189 -8.13 -3.34 -6.52
CA VAL A 189 -8.63 -2.69 -5.30
C VAL A 189 -10.05 -2.21 -5.52
N ALA A 190 -10.91 -2.44 -4.54
CA ALA A 190 -12.27 -1.94 -4.51
C ALA A 190 -12.53 -1.18 -3.22
N PHE A 191 -13.39 -0.17 -3.27
CA PHE A 191 -13.71 0.68 -2.13
C PHE A 191 -15.21 0.80 -1.93
N THR A 192 -15.64 0.68 -0.68
CA THR A 192 -16.95 1.14 -0.20
C THR A 192 -16.82 2.57 0.33
N TRP A 193 -17.94 3.25 0.59
CA TRP A 193 -17.92 4.64 1.08
C TRP A 193 -18.46 4.78 2.50
N ARG A 194 -17.92 5.76 3.24
CA ARG A 194 -18.42 6.24 4.54
C ARG A 194 -18.32 7.77 4.59
N GLY A 195 -19.33 8.41 5.18
CA GLY A 195 -19.35 9.86 5.33
C GLY A 195 -18.70 10.32 6.63
N GLY A 196 -17.77 11.28 6.52
CA GLY A 196 -17.39 12.30 7.51
C GLY A 196 -16.85 11.91 8.88
N ASP A 197 -17.32 10.83 9.50
CA ASP A 197 -17.00 10.46 10.88
C ASP A 197 -17.04 8.92 11.00
N TRP A 198 -15.87 8.28 11.14
CA TRP A 198 -15.77 6.81 11.29
C TRP A 198 -14.72 6.37 12.34
N GLY A 199 -14.29 7.31 13.20
CA GLY A 199 -13.30 7.10 14.26
C GLY A 199 -13.90 6.86 15.62
#